data_AF-Q4DG30-F1
#
_entry.id   AF-Q4DG30-F1
#
_cell.length_a   1.000
_cell.length_b   1.000
_cell.length_c   1.000
_cell.angle_alpha   90.00
_cell.angle_beta   90.00
_cell.angle_gamma   90.00
#
_symmetry.space_group_name_H-M   'P 1'
#
loop_
_entity.id
_entity.type
_entity.pdbx_description
1 polymer ?
#
loop_
_entity_poly.entity_id
_entity_poly.type
_entity_poly.pdbx_seq_one_letter_code
_entity_poly.pdbx_strand_id
1 'polypeptide(L)'
;MGSLKLVGTDVADIDVAQACMNHALTRVELENCDRVTDLSALATVPTLEEVHIRDCRRVRCFGPLGQTQTTLRKLVLSGTPVTKAQLRELTRLGQMELVVDNCGDDPKLERPAQSLVKSSIDMIREVAERFKPEEIGVAFNGGKDSVVMMDLLECALGPEVLSRFCVFTLGASGREEFGEVVAFREAYLENHGLTGVKTDLSLSMKDGLAQLKESKGIALVFMGTRSSDSAHQKKSVEPTTAGWPEMLRACPVFHWGYEDIWGYTLAYNLPFCVLYKMGYTSLGLRGATAPNVLLRRGDGTFRPAWELHDDLEERNGREVNSS
;
A
#
# COMPACT_ATOMS: atom_id res chain seq x y z
N MET A 1 -31.47 -7.19 -21.80
CA MET A 1 -30.02 -6.97 -21.62
C MET A 1 -29.85 -5.68 -20.85
N GLY A 2 -29.40 -5.75 -19.60
CA GLY A 2 -29.12 -4.57 -18.80
C GLY A 2 -27.69 -4.09 -19.03
N SER A 3 -27.50 -2.83 -19.38
CA SER A 3 -26.19 -2.18 -19.34
C SER A 3 -26.15 -1.24 -18.15
N LEU A 4 -25.05 -1.26 -17.41
CA LEU A 4 -24.79 -0.33 -16.32
C LEU A 4 -23.54 0.49 -16.64
N LYS A 5 -23.60 1.79 -16.37
CA LYS A 5 -22.44 2.67 -16.39
C LYS A 5 -22.40 3.46 -15.08
N LEU A 6 -21.32 3.31 -14.31
CA LEU A 6 -21.03 4.11 -13.13
C LEU A 6 -19.86 5.04 -13.45
N VAL A 7 -20.01 6.33 -13.12
CA VAL A 7 -19.01 7.36 -13.40
C VAL A 7 -18.85 8.25 -12.19
N GLY A 8 -17.59 8.54 -11.84
CA GLY A 8 -17.25 9.59 -10.89
C GLY A 8 -16.59 9.09 -9.61
N THR A 9 -15.90 10.02 -8.95
CA THR A 9 -15.01 9.78 -7.81
C THR A 9 -15.74 9.35 -6.54
N ASP A 10 -17.06 9.58 -6.47
CA ASP A 10 -17.88 9.20 -5.32
C ASP A 10 -18.36 7.75 -5.36
N VAL A 11 -18.24 7.07 -6.51
CA VAL A 11 -18.62 5.64 -6.65
C VAL A 11 -17.66 4.79 -5.83
N ALA A 12 -18.20 4.00 -4.91
CA ALA A 12 -17.47 3.11 -4.02
C ALA A 12 -17.85 1.63 -4.23
N ASP A 13 -17.14 0.73 -3.53
CA ASP A 13 -17.36 -0.72 -3.60
C ASP A 13 -18.83 -1.11 -3.36
N ILE A 14 -19.53 -0.40 -2.46
CA ILE A 14 -20.93 -0.64 -2.14
C ILE A 14 -21.86 -0.37 -3.32
N ASP A 15 -21.58 0.66 -4.13
CA ASP A 15 -22.40 1.01 -5.29
C ASP A 15 -22.27 -0.06 -6.37
N VAL A 16 -21.05 -0.56 -6.59
CA VAL A 16 -20.79 -1.68 -7.50
C VAL A 16 -21.50 -2.95 -7.01
N ALA A 17 -21.43 -3.25 -5.72
CA ALA A 17 -22.09 -4.41 -5.13
C ALA A 17 -23.62 -4.35 -5.24
N GLN A 18 -24.22 -3.19 -4.95
CA GLN A 18 -25.66 -2.96 -5.07
C GLN A 18 -26.12 -3.09 -6.53
N ALA A 19 -25.35 -2.53 -7.46
CA ALA A 19 -25.58 -2.69 -8.89
C ALA A 19 -25.60 -4.16 -9.32
N CYS A 20 -24.66 -4.97 -8.81
CA CYS A 20 -24.55 -6.39 -9.14
C CYS A 20 -25.70 -7.26 -8.59
N MET A 21 -26.52 -6.74 -7.67
CA MET A 21 -27.76 -7.42 -7.26
C MET A 21 -28.77 -7.53 -8.42
N ASN A 22 -28.62 -6.72 -9.48
CA ASN A 22 -29.35 -6.91 -10.72
C ASN A 22 -28.73 -8.03 -11.56
N HIS A 23 -29.24 -9.24 -11.39
CA HIS A 23 -28.77 -10.43 -12.11
C HIS A 23 -29.03 -10.44 -13.63
N ALA A 24 -29.61 -9.36 -14.20
CA ALA A 24 -29.85 -9.22 -15.65
C ALA A 24 -28.82 -8.33 -16.38
N LEU A 25 -27.77 -7.87 -15.68
CA LEU A 25 -26.70 -7.08 -16.26
C LEU A 25 -25.83 -7.91 -17.21
N THR A 26 -25.77 -7.50 -18.47
CA THR A 26 -24.91 -8.10 -19.49
C THR A 26 -23.65 -7.28 -19.75
N ARG A 27 -23.66 -5.98 -19.41
CA ARG A 27 -22.51 -5.10 -19.57
C ARG A 27 -22.37 -4.13 -18.40
N VAL A 28 -21.15 -3.98 -17.90
CA VAL A 28 -20.80 -2.99 -16.87
C VAL A 28 -19.66 -2.10 -17.35
N GLU A 29 -19.80 -0.80 -17.15
CA GLU A 29 -18.76 0.20 -17.41
C GLU A 29 -18.52 1.02 -16.13
N LEU A 30 -17.26 1.09 -15.70
CA LEU A 30 -16.78 1.94 -14.61
C LEU A 30 -15.81 2.97 -15.19
N GLU A 31 -16.00 4.24 -14.87
CA GLU A 31 -15.19 5.33 -15.38
C GLU A 31 -14.86 6.32 -14.26
N ASN A 32 -13.57 6.56 -13.99
CA ASN A 32 -13.09 7.47 -12.94
C ASN A 32 -13.65 7.15 -11.54
N CYS A 33 -13.91 5.87 -11.25
CA CYS A 33 -14.41 5.40 -9.95
C CYS A 33 -13.27 5.23 -8.94
N ASP A 34 -12.82 6.35 -8.40
CA ASP A 34 -11.61 6.49 -7.58
C ASP A 34 -11.72 5.94 -6.14
N ARG A 35 -12.93 5.60 -5.68
CA ARG A 35 -13.18 4.93 -4.38
C ARG A 35 -13.51 3.44 -4.52
N VAL A 36 -13.50 2.91 -5.75
CA VAL A 36 -13.64 1.47 -5.99
C VAL A 36 -12.28 0.80 -5.86
N THR A 37 -12.18 -0.11 -4.89
CA THR A 37 -10.99 -0.92 -4.62
C THR A 37 -11.22 -2.39 -4.92
N ASP A 38 -12.48 -2.86 -4.87
CA ASP A 38 -12.84 -4.27 -4.97
C ASP A 38 -14.00 -4.50 -5.94
N LEU A 39 -13.70 -5.24 -7.00
CA LEU A 39 -14.63 -5.60 -8.07
C LEU A 39 -15.12 -7.04 -7.99
N SER A 40 -14.89 -7.72 -6.86
CA SER A 40 -15.34 -9.11 -6.66
C SER A 40 -16.84 -9.29 -6.90
N ALA A 41 -17.65 -8.26 -6.65
CA ALA A 41 -19.09 -8.28 -6.88
C ALA A 41 -19.48 -8.56 -8.34
N LEU A 42 -18.66 -8.13 -9.32
CA LEU A 42 -18.94 -8.37 -10.73
C LEU A 42 -19.00 -9.87 -11.06
N ALA A 43 -18.20 -10.69 -10.38
CA ALA A 43 -18.20 -12.15 -10.56
C ALA A 43 -19.48 -12.84 -10.04
N THR A 44 -20.34 -12.11 -9.33
CA THR A 44 -21.64 -12.62 -8.83
C THR A 44 -22.77 -12.51 -9.84
N VAL A 45 -22.54 -11.82 -10.97
CA VAL A 45 -23.55 -11.59 -12.01
C VAL A 45 -23.43 -12.68 -13.09
N PRO A 46 -24.35 -13.67 -13.14
CA PRO A 46 -24.20 -14.83 -14.04
C PRO A 46 -24.41 -14.49 -15.52
N THR A 47 -25.05 -13.35 -15.82
CA THR A 47 -25.36 -12.89 -17.18
C THR A 47 -24.34 -11.88 -17.72
N LEU A 48 -23.30 -11.55 -16.96
CA LEU A 48 -22.34 -10.50 -17.31
C LEU A 48 -21.39 -10.96 -18.42
N GLU A 49 -21.46 -10.28 -19.56
CA GLU A 49 -20.72 -10.63 -20.77
C GLU A 49 -19.52 -9.70 -21.03
N GLU A 50 -19.64 -8.42 -20.68
CA GLU A 50 -18.62 -7.40 -20.97
C GLU A 50 -18.41 -6.45 -19.79
N VAL A 51 -17.15 -6.24 -19.41
CA VAL A 51 -16.75 -5.30 -18.37
C VAL A 51 -15.72 -4.32 -18.92
N HIS A 52 -15.96 -3.03 -18.73
CA HIS A 52 -15.05 -1.95 -19.10
C HIS A 52 -14.69 -1.14 -17.85
N ILE A 53 -13.41 -1.02 -17.54
CA ILE A 53 -12.91 -0.28 -16.38
C ILE A 53 -11.91 0.75 -16.90
N ARG A 54 -12.25 2.03 -16.75
CA ARG A 54 -11.47 3.16 -17.25
C ARG A 54 -11.10 4.10 -16.11
N ASP A 55 -9.80 4.37 -15.99
CA ASP A 55 -9.25 5.35 -15.04
C ASP A 55 -9.65 5.11 -13.57
N CYS A 56 -9.96 3.86 -13.20
CA CYS A 56 -10.28 3.46 -11.83
C CYS A 56 -8.98 3.16 -11.05
N ARG A 57 -8.22 4.21 -10.75
CA ARG A 57 -6.81 4.11 -10.29
C ARG A 57 -6.61 3.42 -8.94
N ARG A 58 -7.67 3.27 -8.14
CA ARG A 58 -7.63 2.63 -6.82
C ARG A 58 -8.15 1.20 -6.78
N VAL A 59 -8.50 0.61 -7.94
CA VAL A 59 -8.82 -0.82 -8.02
C VAL A 59 -7.59 -1.63 -7.61
N ARG A 60 -7.79 -2.54 -6.65
CA ARG A 60 -6.75 -3.43 -6.10
C ARG A 60 -7.18 -4.90 -6.09
N CYS A 61 -8.47 -5.17 -6.25
CA CYS A 61 -9.03 -6.51 -6.25
C CYS A 61 -10.04 -6.66 -7.39
N PHE A 62 -9.80 -7.62 -8.27
CA PHE A 62 -10.72 -8.10 -9.31
C PHE A 62 -11.51 -9.33 -8.85
N GLY A 63 -11.18 -9.87 -7.67
CA GLY A 63 -11.80 -11.07 -7.13
C GLY A 63 -11.66 -12.27 -8.08
N PRO A 64 -12.68 -13.13 -8.17
CA PRO A 64 -12.63 -14.32 -9.01
C PRO A 64 -12.99 -14.07 -10.49
N LEU A 65 -12.95 -12.82 -10.97
CA LEU A 65 -13.13 -12.53 -12.40
C LEU A 65 -12.08 -13.30 -13.22
N GLY A 66 -12.53 -13.98 -14.28
CA GLY A 66 -11.67 -14.84 -15.11
C GLY A 66 -11.22 -16.16 -14.45
N GLN A 67 -11.63 -16.41 -13.21
CA GLN A 67 -11.25 -17.60 -12.43
C GLN A 67 -12.38 -18.62 -12.30
N THR A 68 -13.64 -18.18 -12.41
CA THR A 68 -14.85 -19.02 -12.34
C THR A 68 -15.50 -19.14 -13.72
N GLN A 69 -16.26 -20.21 -13.92
CA GLN A 69 -17.10 -20.32 -15.12
C GLN A 69 -18.13 -19.19 -15.12
N THR A 70 -18.02 -18.30 -16.09
CA THR A 70 -18.88 -17.11 -16.24
C THR A 70 -19.24 -16.92 -17.71
N THR A 71 -20.19 -16.05 -17.98
CA THR A 71 -20.54 -15.60 -19.35
C THR A 71 -19.63 -14.47 -19.85
N LEU A 72 -18.67 -14.03 -19.02
CA LEU A 72 -17.79 -12.90 -19.28
C LEU A 72 -16.84 -13.23 -20.43
N ARG A 73 -17.08 -12.61 -21.59
CA ARG A 73 -16.29 -12.79 -22.81
C ARG A 73 -15.27 -11.68 -23.03
N LYS A 74 -15.44 -10.51 -22.40
CA LYS A 74 -14.56 -9.36 -22.60
C LYS A 74 -14.34 -8.57 -21.32
N LEU A 75 -13.08 -8.31 -20.98
CA LEU A 75 -12.66 -7.37 -19.95
C LEU A 75 -11.71 -6.36 -20.55
N VAL A 76 -12.07 -5.08 -20.48
CA VAL A 76 -11.25 -3.97 -20.94
C VAL A 76 -10.78 -3.17 -19.73
N LEU A 77 -9.47 -3.07 -19.55
CA LEU A 77 -8.79 -2.28 -18.53
C LEU A 77 -8.05 -1.14 -19.23
N SER A 78 -8.40 0.11 -18.92
CA SER A 78 -7.75 1.30 -19.46
C SER A 78 -7.37 2.24 -18.33
N GLY A 79 -6.12 2.72 -18.26
CA GLY A 79 -5.69 3.67 -17.23
C GLY A 79 -5.87 3.16 -15.79
N THR A 80 -5.99 1.83 -15.62
CA THR A 80 -6.29 1.16 -14.36
C THR A 80 -5.14 0.21 -14.05
N PRO A 81 -4.24 0.52 -13.10
CA PRO A 81 -3.05 -0.30 -12.83
C PRO A 81 -3.40 -1.75 -12.49
N VAL A 82 -2.58 -2.69 -12.97
CA VAL A 82 -2.79 -4.14 -12.79
C VAL A 82 -1.45 -4.83 -12.52
N THR A 83 -1.39 -5.66 -11.48
CA THR A 83 -0.20 -6.46 -11.18
C THR A 83 -0.09 -7.68 -12.09
N LYS A 84 1.11 -8.27 -12.18
CA LYS A 84 1.32 -9.50 -12.95
C LYS A 84 0.58 -10.71 -12.38
N ALA A 85 0.43 -10.79 -11.05
CA ALA A 85 -0.45 -11.78 -10.42
C ALA A 85 -1.91 -11.62 -10.90
N GLN A 86 -2.44 -10.39 -10.84
CA GLN A 86 -3.81 -10.12 -11.28
C GLN A 86 -4.02 -10.46 -12.76
N LEU A 87 -3.08 -10.12 -13.64
CA LEU A 87 -3.17 -10.48 -15.08
C LEU A 87 -3.20 -12.00 -15.29
N ARG A 88 -2.38 -12.78 -14.57
CA ARG A 88 -2.41 -14.24 -14.64
C ARG A 88 -3.73 -14.83 -14.14
N GLU A 89 -4.26 -14.26 -13.06
CA GLU A 89 -5.53 -14.69 -12.49
C GLU A 89 -6.71 -14.38 -13.42
N LEU A 90 -6.74 -13.19 -14.03
CA LEU A 90 -7.78 -12.76 -14.97
C LEU A 90 -7.76 -13.57 -16.28
N THR A 91 -6.59 -14.04 -16.71
CA THR A 91 -6.42 -14.81 -17.96
C THR A 91 -6.48 -16.32 -17.74
N ARG A 92 -6.65 -16.79 -16.50
CA ARG A 92 -6.47 -18.20 -16.11
C ARG A 92 -7.35 -19.18 -16.89
N LEU A 93 -8.60 -18.83 -17.19
CA LEU A 93 -9.52 -19.69 -17.95
C LEU A 93 -9.33 -19.60 -19.47
N GLY A 94 -8.65 -18.56 -19.98
CA GLY A 94 -8.43 -18.37 -21.43
C GLY A 94 -9.67 -18.15 -22.29
N GLN A 95 -10.86 -17.99 -21.67
CA GLN A 95 -12.15 -17.88 -22.37
C GLN A 95 -12.57 -16.42 -22.63
N MET A 96 -11.92 -15.46 -21.99
CA MET A 96 -12.24 -14.05 -22.02
C MET A 96 -11.16 -13.27 -22.77
N GLU A 97 -11.57 -12.39 -23.68
CA GLU A 97 -10.70 -11.38 -24.28
C GLU A 97 -10.32 -10.35 -23.20
N LEU A 98 -9.06 -10.32 -22.80
CA LEU A 98 -8.51 -9.29 -21.92
C LEU A 98 -7.79 -8.23 -22.76
N VAL A 99 -8.31 -7.00 -22.72
CA VAL A 99 -7.68 -5.83 -23.36
C VAL A 99 -7.14 -4.94 -22.27
N VAL A 100 -5.83 -4.69 -22.27
CA VAL A 100 -5.13 -3.85 -21.29
C VAL A 100 -4.47 -2.71 -22.04
N ASP A 101 -4.82 -1.47 -21.70
CA ASP A 101 -4.26 -0.26 -22.29
C ASP A 101 -3.86 0.75 -21.21
N ASN A 102 -2.67 1.35 -21.35
CA ASN A 102 -2.15 2.36 -20.42
C ASN A 102 -2.20 1.94 -18.92
N CYS A 103 -1.97 0.67 -18.61
CA CYS A 103 -2.03 0.14 -17.24
C CYS A 103 -0.67 0.08 -16.50
N GLY A 104 0.38 0.71 -17.06
CA GLY A 104 1.74 0.73 -16.50
C GLY A 104 2.73 -0.18 -17.21
N ASP A 105 4.01 -0.08 -16.82
CA ASP A 105 5.10 -0.90 -17.35
C ASP A 105 4.99 -2.37 -16.88
N ASP A 106 5.47 -3.32 -17.69
CA ASP A 106 5.45 -4.77 -17.42
C ASP A 106 5.98 -5.07 -16.00
N PRO A 107 5.09 -5.44 -15.05
CA PRO A 107 5.50 -5.69 -13.68
C PRO A 107 6.34 -6.97 -13.66
N LYS A 108 7.66 -6.83 -13.66
CA LYS A 108 8.59 -7.97 -13.63
C LYS A 108 8.30 -8.91 -12.45
N LEU A 109 7.84 -8.36 -11.33
CA LEU A 109 7.52 -9.07 -10.09
C LEU A 109 6.07 -9.59 -10.10
N GLU A 110 5.90 -10.83 -9.67
CA GLU A 110 4.59 -11.52 -9.65
C GLU A 110 3.73 -11.17 -8.44
N ARG A 111 4.30 -10.56 -7.39
CA ARG A 111 3.65 -10.28 -6.12
C ARG A 111 3.16 -8.83 -6.03
N PRO A 112 2.26 -8.49 -5.08
CA PRO A 112 1.52 -9.37 -4.18
C PRO A 112 0.27 -9.99 -4.84
N ALA A 113 -0.26 -11.03 -4.21
CA ALA A 113 -1.60 -11.54 -4.53
C ALA A 113 -2.67 -10.49 -4.17
N GLN A 114 -3.74 -10.39 -4.97
CA GLN A 114 -4.81 -9.41 -4.70
C GLN A 114 -5.53 -9.67 -3.37
N SER A 115 -5.57 -10.91 -2.87
CA SER A 115 -6.16 -11.25 -1.58
C SER A 115 -5.39 -10.65 -0.40
N LEU A 116 -4.06 -10.56 -0.51
CA LEU A 116 -3.21 -9.91 0.50
C LEU A 116 -3.51 -8.40 0.55
N VAL A 117 -3.59 -7.76 -0.62
CA VAL A 117 -3.92 -6.34 -0.74
C VAL A 117 -5.32 -6.06 -0.20
N LYS A 118 -6.31 -6.87 -0.58
CA LYS A 118 -7.69 -6.77 -0.09
C LYS A 118 -7.74 -6.88 1.44
N SER A 119 -7.06 -7.86 2.03
CA SER A 119 -7.03 -8.04 3.48
C SER A 119 -6.47 -6.81 4.21
N SER A 120 -5.49 -6.12 3.64
CA SER A 120 -4.94 -4.88 4.20
C SER A 120 -5.95 -3.73 4.16
N ILE A 121 -6.65 -3.55 3.03
CA ILE A 121 -7.67 -2.51 2.85
C ILE A 121 -8.86 -2.75 3.78
N ASP A 122 -9.34 -3.99 3.87
CA ASP A 122 -10.45 -4.37 4.74
C ASP A 122 -10.09 -4.11 6.21
N MET A 123 -8.87 -4.47 6.64
CA MET A 123 -8.38 -4.18 7.99
C MET A 123 -8.31 -2.67 8.29
N ILE A 124 -7.82 -1.88 7.33
CA ILE A 124 -7.77 -0.42 7.49
C ILE A 124 -9.17 0.14 7.75
N ARG A 125 -10.17 -0.26 6.94
CA ARG A 125 -11.56 0.21 7.09
C ARG A 125 -12.13 -0.20 8.45
N GLU A 126 -11.99 -1.47 8.82
CA GLU A 126 -12.52 -2.03 10.08
C GLU A 126 -11.94 -1.35 11.33
N VAL A 127 -10.64 -1.03 11.30
CA VAL A 127 -9.97 -0.41 12.45
C VAL A 127 -10.24 1.09 12.48
N ALA A 128 -10.17 1.79 11.34
CA ALA A 128 -10.36 3.23 11.27
C ALA A 128 -11.79 3.65 11.62
N GLU A 129 -12.80 2.84 11.31
CA GLU A 129 -14.22 3.13 11.64
C GLU A 129 -14.47 3.32 13.15
N ARG A 130 -13.59 2.81 14.00
CA ARG A 130 -13.71 2.89 15.47
C ARG A 130 -13.24 4.22 16.05
N PHE A 131 -12.63 5.08 15.24
CA PHE A 131 -11.99 6.31 15.68
C PHE A 131 -12.40 7.49 14.80
N LYS A 132 -12.39 8.70 15.35
CA LYS A 132 -12.52 9.90 14.53
C LYS A 132 -11.23 10.09 13.72
N PRO A 133 -11.28 10.62 12.49
CA PRO A 133 -10.08 10.85 11.70
C PRO A 133 -8.98 11.65 12.43
N GLU A 134 -9.35 12.60 13.28
CA GLU A 134 -8.43 13.42 14.09
C GLU A 134 -7.68 12.62 15.17
N GLU A 135 -8.22 11.47 15.59
CA GLU A 135 -7.63 10.58 16.60
C GLU A 135 -6.67 9.56 15.98
N ILE A 136 -6.49 9.60 14.65
CA ILE A 136 -5.67 8.66 13.89
C ILE A 136 -4.33 9.30 13.52
N GLY A 137 -3.26 8.66 13.94
CA GLY A 137 -1.89 8.99 13.56
C GLY A 137 -1.34 8.04 12.51
N VAL A 138 -0.37 8.52 11.73
CA VAL A 138 0.39 7.69 10.77
C VAL A 138 1.88 7.90 11.02
N ALA A 139 2.57 6.84 11.43
CA ALA A 139 4.02 6.85 11.58
C ALA A 139 4.67 6.68 10.19
N PHE A 140 5.03 7.80 9.57
CA PHE A 140 5.56 7.85 8.21
C PHE A 140 7.04 8.25 8.22
N ASN A 141 7.93 7.30 7.89
CA ASN A 141 9.37 7.53 7.84
C ASN A 141 9.90 7.77 6.41
N GLY A 142 9.09 7.59 5.37
CA GLY A 142 9.51 7.72 3.97
C GLY A 142 10.23 6.48 3.43
N GLY A 143 10.25 5.37 4.18
CA GLY A 143 10.70 4.08 3.68
C GLY A 143 9.65 3.41 2.78
N LYS A 144 10.09 2.48 1.93
CA LYS A 144 9.24 1.75 0.96
C LYS A 144 7.96 1.18 1.59
N ASP A 145 8.07 0.60 2.79
CA ASP A 145 6.96 -0.05 3.50
C ASP A 145 5.91 0.97 3.95
N SER A 146 6.36 2.14 4.41
CA SER A 146 5.45 3.23 4.82
C SER A 146 4.76 3.91 3.64
N VAL A 147 5.38 3.90 2.46
CA VAL A 147 4.76 4.40 1.22
C VAL A 147 3.64 3.47 0.76
N VAL A 148 3.89 2.14 0.74
CA VAL A 148 2.83 1.16 0.44
C VAL A 148 1.68 1.28 1.44
N MET A 149 1.99 1.43 2.73
CA MET A 149 0.97 1.69 3.75
C MET A 149 0.14 2.94 3.43
N MET A 150 0.78 4.05 3.03
CA MET A 150 0.07 5.29 2.74
C MET A 150 -0.84 5.16 1.52
N ASP A 151 -0.40 4.50 0.46
CA ASP A 151 -1.25 4.21 -0.72
C ASP A 151 -2.45 3.34 -0.32
N LEU A 152 -2.25 2.32 0.52
CA LEU A 152 -3.34 1.47 1.02
C LEU A 152 -4.34 2.26 1.88
N LEU A 153 -3.87 3.19 2.73
CA LEU A 153 -4.72 4.09 3.52
C LEU A 153 -5.57 4.98 2.60
N GLU A 154 -4.96 5.57 1.58
CA GLU A 154 -5.65 6.41 0.61
C GLU A 154 -6.66 5.61 -0.22
N CYS A 155 -6.34 4.37 -0.62
CA CYS A 155 -7.29 3.46 -1.26
C CYS A 155 -8.48 3.13 -0.37
N ALA A 156 -8.22 2.83 0.89
CA ALA A 156 -9.26 2.38 1.82
C ALA A 156 -10.22 3.51 2.22
N LEU A 157 -9.71 4.74 2.42
CA LEU A 157 -10.40 5.83 3.10
C LEU A 157 -10.57 7.10 2.26
N GLY A 158 -9.83 7.23 1.15
CA GLY A 158 -9.80 8.43 0.32
C GLY A 158 -8.90 9.55 0.87
N PRO A 159 -8.46 10.47 -0.01
CA PRO A 159 -7.56 11.56 0.38
C PRO A 159 -8.21 12.55 1.35
N GLU A 160 -9.53 12.73 1.31
CA GLU A 160 -10.23 13.67 2.19
C GLU A 160 -10.18 13.23 3.65
N VAL A 161 -10.36 11.93 3.91
CA VAL A 161 -10.24 11.36 5.27
C VAL A 161 -8.78 11.34 5.71
N LEU A 162 -7.87 10.91 4.83
CA LEU A 162 -6.44 10.83 5.12
C LEU A 162 -5.84 12.20 5.48
N SER A 163 -6.32 13.29 4.86
CA SER A 163 -5.88 14.66 5.15
C SER A 163 -6.14 15.12 6.59
N ARG A 164 -7.05 14.46 7.31
CA ARG A 164 -7.40 14.75 8.71
C ARG A 164 -6.55 13.98 9.71
N PHE A 165 -5.74 13.03 9.24
CA PHE A 165 -4.87 12.23 10.10
C PHE A 165 -3.65 13.04 10.54
N CYS A 166 -3.11 12.71 11.72
CA CYS A 166 -1.82 13.23 12.14
C CYS A 166 -0.69 12.38 11.54
N VAL A 167 -0.12 12.81 10.41
CA VAL A 167 1.07 12.16 9.84
C VAL A 167 2.32 12.65 10.59
N PHE A 168 3.14 11.74 11.10
CA PHE A 168 4.30 12.10 11.90
C PHE A 168 5.53 11.21 11.68
N THR A 169 6.70 11.75 12.02
CA THR A 169 7.96 11.03 12.05
C THR A 169 8.54 11.08 13.46
N LEU A 170 8.85 9.91 14.02
CA LEU A 170 9.54 9.81 15.30
C LEU A 170 11.05 10.02 15.09
N GLY A 171 11.55 11.12 15.61
CA GLY A 171 12.99 11.36 15.73
C GLY A 171 13.51 10.95 17.11
N ALA A 172 14.83 10.80 17.22
CA ALA A 172 15.52 10.71 18.50
C ALA A 172 16.93 11.29 18.37
N SER A 173 17.43 11.88 19.45
CA SER A 173 18.80 12.40 19.54
C SER A 173 19.84 11.38 19.06
N GLY A 174 20.83 11.86 18.29
CA GLY A 174 21.94 11.04 17.77
C GLY A 174 21.59 10.14 16.59
N ARG A 175 20.36 10.19 16.06
CA ARG A 175 19.95 9.42 14.89
C ARG A 175 19.99 10.27 13.62
N GLU A 176 21.13 10.27 12.93
CA GLU A 176 21.24 10.96 11.65
C GLU A 176 20.56 10.16 10.53
N GLU A 177 19.58 10.78 9.87
CA GLU A 177 18.91 10.24 8.69
C GLU A 177 19.68 10.56 7.41
N PHE A 178 19.46 9.77 6.36
CA PHE A 178 19.90 10.13 5.02
C PHE A 178 19.17 11.39 4.54
N GLY A 179 19.91 12.35 3.96
CA GLY A 179 19.32 13.57 3.41
C GLY A 179 18.32 13.26 2.30
N GLU A 180 18.57 12.21 1.51
CA GLU A 180 17.69 11.71 0.46
C GLU A 180 16.36 11.20 1.01
N VAL A 181 16.36 10.58 2.19
CA VAL A 181 15.14 10.10 2.86
C VAL A 181 14.33 11.27 3.40
N VAL A 182 14.98 12.25 4.02
CA VAL A 182 14.33 13.47 4.51
C VAL A 182 13.69 14.24 3.35
N ALA A 183 14.45 14.49 2.28
CA ALA A 183 13.97 15.19 1.08
C ALA A 183 12.83 14.44 0.40
N PHE A 184 12.95 13.11 0.24
CA PHE A 184 11.88 12.28 -0.32
C PHE A 184 10.60 12.39 0.52
N ARG A 185 10.72 12.26 1.85
CA ARG A 185 9.59 12.31 2.76
C ARG A 185 8.86 13.65 2.70
N GLU A 186 9.60 14.76 2.70
CA GLU A 186 9.02 16.11 2.63
C GLU A 186 8.31 16.33 1.29
N ALA A 187 8.95 15.99 0.17
CA ALA A 187 8.34 16.09 -1.15
C ALA A 187 7.12 15.18 -1.31
N TYR A 188 7.16 13.96 -0.74
CA TYR A 188 6.02 13.05 -0.76
C TYR A 188 4.81 13.67 -0.05
N LEU A 189 5.00 14.20 1.17
CA LEU A 189 3.91 14.80 1.94
C LEU A 189 3.33 16.04 1.24
N GLU A 190 4.19 16.90 0.70
CA GLU A 190 3.77 18.08 -0.07
C GLU A 190 2.93 17.69 -1.30
N ASN A 191 3.38 16.71 -2.08
CA ASN A 191 2.67 16.24 -3.28
C ASN A 191 1.30 15.61 -2.96
N HIS A 192 1.07 15.15 -1.74
CA HIS A 192 -0.22 14.60 -1.29
C HIS A 192 -1.04 15.61 -0.46
N GLY A 193 -0.59 16.86 -0.33
CA GLY A 193 -1.28 17.87 0.48
C GLY A 193 -1.31 17.56 1.99
N LEU A 194 -0.36 16.75 2.48
CA LEU A 194 -0.26 16.32 3.87
C LEU A 194 0.78 17.16 4.62
N THR A 195 0.51 17.47 5.89
CA THR A 195 1.49 18.12 6.76
C THR A 195 2.09 17.11 7.74
N GLY A 196 3.41 16.96 7.72
CA GLY A 196 4.14 16.08 8.63
C GLY A 196 4.52 16.76 9.95
N VAL A 197 4.29 16.08 11.07
CA VAL A 197 4.78 16.49 12.40
C VAL A 197 6.05 15.73 12.76
N LYS A 198 7.11 16.43 13.15
CA LYS A 198 8.33 15.81 13.68
C LYS A 198 8.30 15.93 15.21
N THR A 199 8.59 14.83 15.93
CA THR A 199 8.74 14.89 17.38
C THR A 199 10.00 15.66 17.79
N ASP A 200 9.98 16.24 18.99
CA ASP A 200 11.14 16.92 19.54
C ASP A 200 12.34 15.95 19.64
N LEU A 201 13.43 16.31 18.98
CA LEU A 201 14.65 15.49 18.92
C LEU A 201 15.37 15.43 20.26
N SER A 202 15.13 16.37 21.18
CA SER A 202 15.70 16.36 22.53
C SER A 202 15.05 15.28 23.43
N LEU A 203 13.88 14.76 23.03
CA LEU A 203 13.16 13.74 23.77
C LEU A 203 13.56 12.32 23.32
N SER A 204 13.32 11.35 24.21
CA SER A 204 13.32 9.95 23.81
C SER A 204 12.16 9.67 22.85
N MET A 205 12.24 8.61 22.02
CA MET A 205 11.12 8.24 21.14
C MET A 205 9.81 8.04 21.91
N LYS A 206 9.90 7.52 23.14
CA LYS A 206 8.76 7.27 24.01
C LYS A 206 8.12 8.58 24.48
N ASP A 207 8.92 9.53 24.94
CA ASP A 207 8.43 10.80 25.47
C ASP A 207 7.94 11.72 24.34
N GLY A 208 8.64 11.73 23.20
CA GLY A 208 8.18 12.43 22.00
C GLY A 208 6.84 11.90 21.50
N LEU A 209 6.63 10.58 21.53
CA LEU A 209 5.34 9.98 21.20
C LEU A 209 4.26 10.31 22.26
N ALA A 210 4.62 10.35 23.54
CA ALA A 210 3.69 10.74 24.61
C ALA A 210 3.18 12.18 24.44
N GLN A 211 4.10 13.10 24.18
CA GLN A 211 3.78 14.50 23.90
C GLN A 211 2.93 14.67 22.64
N LEU A 212 3.26 13.92 21.58
CA LEU A 212 2.47 13.95 20.35
C LEU A 212 1.05 13.42 20.61
N LYS A 213 0.93 12.32 21.34
CA LYS A 213 -0.36 11.74 21.73
C LYS A 213 -1.22 12.73 22.50
N GLU A 214 -0.65 13.40 23.49
CA GLU A 214 -1.36 14.37 24.33
C GLU A 214 -1.79 15.60 23.53
N SER A 215 -0.91 16.13 22.69
CA SER A 215 -1.20 17.35 21.90
C SER A 215 -2.15 17.15 20.72
N LYS A 216 -2.21 15.93 20.16
CA LYS A 216 -3.02 15.61 18.97
C LYS A 216 -4.21 14.70 19.27
N GLY A 217 -4.31 14.14 20.48
CA GLY A 217 -5.40 13.23 20.83
C GLY A 217 -5.32 11.88 20.12
N ILE A 218 -4.11 11.43 19.71
CA ILE A 218 -3.96 10.18 18.97
C ILE A 218 -4.36 8.98 19.86
N ALA A 219 -5.18 8.10 19.29
CA ALA A 219 -5.63 6.85 19.89
C ALA A 219 -5.33 5.62 19.02
N LEU A 220 -5.25 5.80 17.69
CA LEU A 220 -4.84 4.79 16.72
C LEU A 220 -3.59 5.27 15.98
N VAL A 221 -2.61 4.39 15.78
CA VAL A 221 -1.46 4.67 14.91
C VAL A 221 -1.29 3.60 13.85
N PHE A 222 -1.25 4.01 12.58
CA PHE A 222 -0.85 3.17 11.47
C PHE A 222 0.68 3.16 11.31
N MET A 223 1.27 1.98 11.10
CA MET A 223 2.71 1.79 10.95
C MET A 223 3.04 0.83 9.79
N GLY A 224 4.10 1.14 9.03
CA GLY A 224 4.59 0.30 7.93
C GLY A 224 5.44 -0.89 8.38
N THR A 225 5.08 -1.53 9.50
CA THR A 225 5.87 -2.62 10.13
C THR A 225 5.41 -3.97 9.60
N ARG A 226 6.33 -4.79 9.10
CA ARG A 226 6.07 -6.21 8.74
C ARG A 226 6.33 -7.13 9.94
N SER A 227 5.81 -8.35 9.87
CA SER A 227 6.00 -9.39 10.89
C SER A 227 7.46 -9.78 11.09
N SER A 228 8.28 -9.68 10.04
CA SER A 228 9.73 -9.89 10.10
C SER A 228 10.51 -8.72 10.70
N ASP A 229 9.89 -7.54 10.88
CA ASP A 229 10.63 -6.34 11.22
C ASP A 229 10.88 -6.14 12.73
N SER A 230 9.95 -6.59 13.59
CA SER A 230 9.92 -6.25 15.01
C SER A 230 9.43 -7.41 15.89
N ALA A 231 10.22 -7.76 16.90
CA ALA A 231 9.84 -8.75 17.93
C ALA A 231 8.72 -8.24 18.87
N HIS A 232 8.44 -6.94 18.87
CA HIS A 232 7.44 -6.29 19.74
C HIS A 232 6.07 -6.10 19.07
N GLN A 233 5.95 -6.43 17.78
CA GLN A 233 4.67 -6.47 17.07
C GLN A 233 4.32 -7.93 16.78
N LYS A 234 3.32 -8.50 17.46
CA LYS A 234 2.96 -9.93 17.28
C LYS A 234 1.75 -10.16 16.39
N LYS A 235 0.86 -9.16 16.30
CA LYS A 235 -0.34 -9.18 15.47
C LYS A 235 -0.35 -7.98 14.54
N SER A 236 -1.16 -8.03 13.48
CA SER A 236 -1.39 -6.87 12.61
C SER A 236 -1.99 -5.69 13.37
N VAL A 237 -2.84 -5.95 14.36
CA VAL A 237 -3.47 -4.93 15.21
C VAL A 237 -3.33 -5.34 16.67
N GLU A 238 -2.68 -4.50 17.48
CA GLU A 238 -2.55 -4.72 18.92
C GLU A 238 -2.23 -3.42 19.67
N PRO A 239 -2.51 -3.36 20.98
CA PRO A 239 -2.11 -2.21 21.80
C PRO A 239 -0.59 -1.97 21.79
N THR A 240 -0.19 -0.75 22.11
CA THR A 240 1.18 -0.42 22.47
C THR A 240 1.69 -1.29 23.61
N THR A 241 2.97 -1.65 23.57
CA THR A 241 3.60 -2.44 24.64
C THR A 241 3.55 -1.70 25.97
N ALA A 242 3.44 -2.43 27.08
CA ALA A 242 3.41 -1.84 28.42
C ALA A 242 4.56 -0.84 28.62
N GLY A 243 4.20 0.32 29.20
CA GLY A 243 5.14 1.42 29.42
C GLY A 243 5.26 2.40 28.24
N TRP A 244 4.70 2.12 27.07
CA TRP A 244 4.51 3.12 26.00
C TRP A 244 3.17 3.85 26.16
N PRO A 245 3.00 5.05 25.55
CA PRO A 245 1.72 5.77 25.57
C PRO A 245 0.61 4.90 24.98
N GLU A 246 -0.51 4.77 25.70
CA GLU A 246 -1.59 3.83 25.35
C GLU A 246 -2.29 4.21 24.04
N MET A 247 -2.06 3.40 23.00
CA MET A 247 -2.70 3.53 21.70
C MET A 247 -2.90 2.15 21.08
N LEU A 248 -3.78 2.06 20.09
CA LEU A 248 -3.85 0.90 19.20
C LEU A 248 -2.83 1.07 18.07
N ARG A 249 -2.03 0.04 17.81
CA ARG A 249 -1.10 0.00 16.67
C ARG A 249 -1.67 -0.90 15.59
N ALA A 250 -1.83 -0.37 14.38
CA ALA A 250 -2.27 -1.12 13.20
C ALA A 250 -1.17 -1.14 12.14
N CYS A 251 -0.85 -2.33 11.62
CA CYS A 251 0.20 -2.56 10.64
C CYS A 251 -0.40 -3.15 9.36
N PRO A 252 -0.82 -2.32 8.38
CA PRO A 252 -1.49 -2.81 7.17
C PRO A 252 -0.66 -3.78 6.34
N VAL A 253 0.66 -3.62 6.37
CA VAL A 253 1.60 -4.48 5.64
C VAL A 253 2.17 -5.61 6.50
N PHE A 254 1.58 -5.92 7.66
CA PHE A 254 2.16 -6.87 8.63
C PHE A 254 2.51 -8.25 8.03
N HIS A 255 1.67 -8.75 7.12
CA HIS A 255 1.85 -10.06 6.50
C HIS A 255 2.58 -10.02 5.14
N TRP A 256 3.12 -8.87 4.75
CA TRP A 256 3.77 -8.69 3.46
C TRP A 256 5.24 -9.10 3.53
N GLY A 257 5.73 -9.74 2.47
CA GLY A 257 7.14 -10.02 2.21
C GLY A 257 7.85 -8.87 1.49
N TYR A 258 9.15 -9.02 1.23
CA TYR A 258 9.92 -7.99 0.53
C TYR A 258 9.50 -7.84 -0.93
N GLU A 259 9.32 -8.97 -1.62
CA GLU A 259 8.81 -8.99 -3.00
C GLU A 259 7.38 -8.45 -3.11
N ASP A 260 6.54 -8.60 -2.08
CA ASP A 260 5.18 -8.02 -2.05
C ASP A 260 5.25 -6.49 -2.06
N ILE A 261 6.12 -5.90 -1.21
CA ILE A 261 6.32 -4.45 -1.13
C ILE A 261 6.81 -3.90 -2.46
N TRP A 262 7.84 -4.51 -3.05
CA TRP A 262 8.39 -4.03 -4.32
C TRP A 262 7.49 -4.30 -5.50
N GLY A 263 6.87 -5.48 -5.57
CA GLY A 263 5.95 -5.82 -6.64
C GLY A 263 4.74 -4.87 -6.66
N TYR A 264 4.21 -4.52 -5.49
CA TYR A 264 3.18 -3.49 -5.36
C TYR A 264 3.70 -2.10 -5.76
N THR A 265 4.83 -1.68 -5.20
CA THR A 265 5.44 -0.37 -5.47
C THR A 265 5.64 -0.14 -6.97
N LEU A 266 6.16 -1.15 -7.69
CA LEU A 266 6.41 -1.04 -9.12
C LEU A 266 5.11 -1.13 -9.94
N ALA A 267 4.20 -2.04 -9.62
CA ALA A 267 2.95 -2.21 -10.37
C ALA A 267 2.03 -0.99 -10.30
N TYR A 268 2.01 -0.30 -9.15
CA TYR A 268 1.21 0.92 -8.95
C TYR A 268 2.01 2.20 -9.15
N ASN A 269 3.25 2.10 -9.66
CA ASN A 269 4.16 3.23 -9.92
C ASN A 269 4.29 4.20 -8.72
N LEU A 270 4.40 3.63 -7.51
CA LEU A 270 4.55 4.42 -6.30
C LEU A 270 5.94 5.06 -6.23
N PRO A 271 6.04 6.30 -5.73
CA PRO A 271 7.33 6.97 -5.59
C PRO A 271 8.15 6.33 -4.45
N PHE A 272 9.48 6.30 -4.57
CA PHE A 272 10.36 5.78 -3.54
C PHE A 272 11.69 6.53 -3.49
N CYS A 273 12.36 6.50 -2.33
CA CYS A 273 13.66 7.14 -2.14
C CYS A 273 14.72 6.62 -3.14
N VAL A 274 15.50 7.54 -3.72
CA VAL A 274 16.49 7.23 -4.77
C VAL A 274 17.55 6.21 -4.33
N LEU A 275 17.85 6.13 -3.02
CA LEU A 275 18.79 5.15 -2.47
C LEU A 275 18.42 3.70 -2.81
N TYR A 276 17.12 3.40 -2.94
CA TYR A 276 16.68 2.07 -3.37
C TYR A 276 17.13 1.73 -4.80
N LYS A 277 17.33 2.72 -5.69
CA LYS A 277 17.94 2.50 -7.01
C LYS A 277 19.44 2.21 -6.92
N MET A 278 20.07 2.63 -5.83
CA MET A 278 21.52 2.51 -5.58
C MET A 278 21.87 1.28 -4.74
N GLY A 279 20.96 0.31 -4.65
CA GLY A 279 21.20 -0.98 -3.97
C GLY A 279 21.00 -0.98 -2.46
N TYR A 280 20.48 0.10 -1.87
CA TYR A 280 20.07 0.07 -0.46
C TYR A 280 18.78 -0.75 -0.34
N THR A 281 18.84 -1.95 0.25
CA THR A 281 17.66 -2.82 0.41
C THR A 281 16.86 -2.48 1.66
N SER A 282 17.50 -1.83 2.64
CA SER A 282 16.89 -1.42 3.89
C SER A 282 17.58 -0.18 4.45
N LEU A 283 16.82 0.85 4.85
CA LEU A 283 17.36 2.15 5.29
C LEU A 283 17.30 2.31 6.81
N GLY A 284 18.46 2.31 7.46
CA GLY A 284 18.63 2.62 8.88
C GLY A 284 19.23 4.02 9.09
N LEU A 285 20.13 4.13 10.07
CA LEU A 285 20.90 5.35 10.29
C LEU A 285 21.93 5.54 9.17
N ARG A 286 22.21 6.80 8.83
CA ARG A 286 23.16 7.16 7.77
C ARG A 286 24.53 6.52 7.98
N GLY A 287 25.07 6.60 9.20
CA GLY A 287 26.39 6.05 9.54
C GLY A 287 26.46 4.53 9.69
N ALA A 288 25.33 3.82 9.64
CA ALA A 288 25.24 2.38 9.90
C ALA A 288 24.51 1.61 8.79
N THR A 289 24.40 2.21 7.60
CA THR A 289 23.71 1.61 6.45
C THR A 289 24.52 1.82 5.18
N ALA A 290 24.81 0.74 4.47
CA ALA A 290 25.47 0.69 3.18
C ALA A 290 24.59 -0.03 2.12
N PRO A 291 24.89 0.11 0.82
CA PRO A 291 24.25 -0.71 -0.21
C PRO A 291 24.46 -2.21 0.05
N ASN A 292 23.47 -3.02 -0.33
CA ASN A 292 23.54 -4.46 -0.18
C ASN A 292 24.59 -5.06 -1.12
N VAL A 293 25.60 -5.73 -0.56
CA VAL A 293 26.73 -6.30 -1.31
C VAL A 293 26.30 -7.35 -2.35
N LEU A 294 25.16 -8.02 -2.15
CA LEU A 294 24.60 -8.99 -3.09
C LEU A 294 24.09 -8.33 -4.40
N LEU A 295 23.90 -7.02 -4.37
CA LEU A 295 23.51 -6.22 -5.54
C LEU A 295 24.70 -5.62 -6.28
N ARG A 296 25.94 -5.80 -5.79
CA ARG A 296 27.14 -5.23 -6.40
C ARG A 296 27.42 -5.85 -7.77
N ARG A 297 27.71 -5.01 -8.75
CA ARG A 297 28.09 -5.36 -10.13
C ARG A 297 29.62 -5.41 -10.26
N GLY A 298 30.11 -5.98 -11.37
CA GLY A 298 31.54 -6.10 -11.66
C GLY A 298 32.28 -4.76 -11.80
N ASP A 299 31.57 -3.70 -12.18
CA ASP A 299 32.09 -2.32 -12.27
C ASP A 299 32.10 -1.57 -10.92
N GLY A 300 31.60 -2.19 -9.84
CA GLY A 300 31.51 -1.59 -8.51
C GLY A 300 30.22 -0.81 -8.24
N THR A 301 29.33 -0.64 -9.24
CA THR A 301 27.98 -0.08 -9.05
C THR A 301 27.03 -1.12 -8.46
N PHE A 302 25.79 -0.73 -8.13
CA PHE A 302 24.81 -1.61 -7.52
C PHE A 302 23.54 -1.71 -8.37
N ARG A 303 22.94 -2.89 -8.40
CA ARG A 303 21.59 -3.15 -8.91
C ARG A 303 20.55 -2.53 -7.95
N PRO A 304 19.34 -2.19 -8.42
CA PRO A 304 18.31 -1.64 -7.55
C PRO A 304 17.79 -2.67 -6.54
N ALA A 305 17.20 -2.19 -5.45
CA ALA A 305 16.77 -2.95 -4.29
C ALA A 305 15.80 -4.10 -4.65
N TRP A 306 14.85 -3.85 -5.55
CA TRP A 306 13.87 -4.86 -6.01
C TRP A 306 14.46 -5.99 -6.86
N GLU A 307 15.77 -5.99 -7.13
CA GLU A 307 16.48 -7.12 -7.76
C GLU A 307 17.21 -8.02 -6.76
N LEU A 308 16.99 -7.83 -5.45
CA LEU A 308 17.39 -8.78 -4.42
C LEU A 308 16.48 -10.02 -4.49
N HIS A 309 17.09 -11.22 -4.54
CA HIS A 309 16.35 -12.47 -4.71
C HIS A 309 15.93 -13.14 -3.40
N ASP A 310 16.64 -12.86 -2.30
CA ASP A 310 16.38 -13.48 -1.01
C ASP A 310 15.98 -12.42 0.02
N ASP A 311 14.71 -12.46 0.44
CA ASP A 311 14.11 -11.58 1.44
C ASP A 311 14.85 -11.62 2.78
N LEU A 312 15.48 -12.75 3.13
CA LEU A 312 16.25 -12.89 4.38
C LEU A 312 17.49 -12.00 4.40
N GLU A 313 18.01 -11.67 3.22
CA GLU A 313 19.21 -10.86 3.02
C GLU A 313 18.90 -9.35 2.92
N GLU A 314 17.63 -8.95 3.10
CA GLU A 314 17.17 -7.56 2.99
C GLU A 314 17.98 -6.61 3.89
N ARG A 315 18.37 -7.07 5.09
CA ARG A 315 19.03 -6.24 6.10
C ARG A 315 20.55 -6.31 6.09
N ASN A 316 21.17 -7.03 5.15
CA ASN A 316 22.63 -7.18 5.08
C ASN A 316 23.41 -5.88 4.90
N GLY A 317 22.77 -4.82 4.40
CA GLY A 317 23.37 -3.49 4.31
C GLY A 317 23.39 -2.72 5.63
N ARG A 318 22.69 -3.17 6.67
CA ARG A 318 22.68 -2.50 7.98
C ARG A 318 23.72 -3.13 8.89
N GLU A 319 24.54 -2.30 9.52
CA GLU A 319 25.37 -2.76 10.63
C GLU A 319 24.47 -3.21 11.78
N VAL A 320 24.73 -4.40 12.31
CA VAL A 320 24.09 -4.85 13.55
C VAL A 320 24.69 -3.98 14.65
N ASN A 321 24.01 -2.91 15.04
CA ASN A 321 24.31 -2.27 16.31
C ASN A 321 24.08 -3.33 17.38
N SER A 322 25.15 -4.00 17.81
CA SER A 322 25.19 -4.71 19.08
C SER A 322 25.02 -3.66 20.17
N SER A 323 23.77 -3.35 20.48
CA SER A 323 23.37 -2.78 21.77
C SER A 323 23.51 -3.84 22.85
#